data_AF-W7ATJ5-F1
#
_entry.id   AF-W7ATJ5-F1
#
_cell.length_a   1.000
_cell.length_b   1.000
_cell.length_c   1.000
_cell.angle_alpha   90.00
_cell.angle_beta   90.00
_cell.angle_gamma   90.00
#
_symmetry.space_group_name_H-M   'P 1'
#
loop_
_entity.id
_entity.type
_entity.pdbx_description
1 polymer ?
#
loop_
_entity_poly.entity_id
_entity_poly.type
_entity_poly.pdbx_seq_one_letter_code
_entity_poly.pdbx_strand_id
1 'polypeptide(L)' 'MGMEAAGHKCVGFVEIDNHARNSYSAIFDTKGEFEGHDITKISEDAVRSLGSVDVILRFSC' A
#
# COMPACT_ATOMS: atom_id res chain seq x y z
N MET A 1 8.56 -6.65 -2.89
CA MET A 1 9.91 -7.08 -2.47
C MET A 1 11.05 -6.14 -2.89
N GLY A 2 10.97 -5.37 -3.99
CA GLY A 2 12.09 -4.52 -4.43
C GLY A 2 12.31 -3.22 -3.62
N MET A 3 11.25 -2.64 -3.07
CA MET A 3 11.31 -1.29 -2.47
C MET A 3 11.81 -1.29 -1.01
N GLU A 4 11.42 -2.27 -0.19
CA GLU A 4 11.97 -2.42 1.16
C GLU A 4 13.45 -2.82 1.16
N ALA A 5 13.87 -3.66 0.20
CA ALA A 5 15.29 -3.97 0.01
C ALA A 5 16.11 -2.74 -0.40
N ALA A 6 15.47 -1.75 -1.03
CA ALA A 6 16.07 -0.45 -1.36
C ALA A 6 15.99 0.58 -0.21
N GLY A 7 15.50 0.18 0.98
CA GLY A 7 15.42 1.04 2.16
C GLY A 7 14.20 1.97 2.21
N HIS A 8 13.23 1.80 1.30
CA HIS A 8 11.99 2.57 1.33
C HIS A 8 10.99 1.93 2.30
N LYS A 9 10.49 2.73 3.23
CA LYS A 9 9.44 2.32 4.16
C LYS A 9 8.10 2.38 3.45
N CYS A 10 7.39 1.25 3.43
CA CYS A 10 6.03 1.22 2.95
C CYS A 10 5.13 2.02 3.91
N VAL A 11 4.30 2.90 3.34
CA VAL A 11 3.38 3.79 4.07
C VAL A 11 1.93 3.33 3.95
N GLY A 12 1.66 2.42 3.01
CA GLY A 12 0.33 1.94 2.70
C GLY A 12 0.30 1.24 1.35
N PHE A 13 -0.67 0.35 1.20
CA PHE A 13 -0.92 -0.35 -0.04
C PHE A 13 -2.44 -0.47 -0.26
N VAL A 14 -2.82 -0.56 -1.53
CA VAL A 14 -4.21 -0.60 -1.94
C VAL A 14 -4.37 -1.80 -2.85
N GLU A 15 -5.10 -2.82 -2.40
CA GLU A 15 -5.37 -3.99 -3.23
C GLU A 15 -6.81 -4.47 -3.18
N ILE A 16 -7.39 -4.59 -4.37
CA ILE A 16 -8.73 -5.14 -4.61
C ILE A 16 -8.76 -6.62 -4.30
N ASP A 17 -7.71 -7.34 -4.68
CA ASP A 17 -7.69 -8.78 -4.56
C ASP A 17 -7.36 -9.23 -3.13
N ASN A 18 -8.27 -10.01 -2.55
CA ASN A 18 -8.15 -10.48 -1.17
C ASN A 18 -6.99 -11.50 -1.01
N HIS A 19 -6.66 -12.23 -2.08
CA HIS A 19 -5.56 -13.20 -2.09
C HIS A 19 -4.20 -12.50 -2.11
N ALA A 20 -4.08 -11.43 -2.91
CA ALA A 20 -2.91 -10.55 -2.92
C ALA A 20 -2.71 -9.90 -1.53
N ARG A 21 -3.79 -9.43 -0.90
CA ARG A 21 -3.75 -8.83 0.45
C ARG A 21 -3.27 -9.81 1.51
N ASN A 22 -3.81 -11.02 1.49
CA ASN A 22 -3.43 -12.05 2.46
C ASN A 22 -1.96 -12.47 2.29
N SER A 23 -1.49 -12.51 1.04
CA SER A 23 -0.07 -12.74 0.75
C SER A 23 0.81 -11.59 1.25
N TYR A 24 0.38 -10.34 1.09
CA TYR A 24 1.11 -9.17 1.57
C TYR A 24 1.14 -9.09 3.11
N SER A 25 0.00 -9.28 3.78
CA SER A 25 -0.11 -9.27 5.25
C SER A 25 0.58 -10.46 5.93
N ALA A 26 0.74 -11.58 5.23
CA ALA A 26 1.54 -12.71 5.72
C ALA A 26 3.05 -12.45 5.66
N ILE A 27 3.49 -11.58 4.75
CA ILE A 27 4.91 -11.26 4.52
C ILE A 27 5.31 -9.98 5.29
N PHE A 28 4.39 -9.02 5.45
CA PHE A 28 4.63 -7.71 6.04
C PHE A 28 3.74 -7.50 7.28
N ASP A 29 4.33 -7.00 8.38
CA ASP A 29 3.58 -6.62 9.58
C ASP A 29 2.88 -5.26 9.30
N THR A 30 1.70 -5.31 8.70
CA THR A 30 0.92 -4.15 8.24
C THR A 30 0.32 -3.31 9.37
N LYS A 31 0.78 -3.47 10.61
CA LYS A 31 0.27 -2.74 11.78
C LYS A 31 0.70 -1.27 11.73
N GLY A 32 -0.21 -0.44 11.22
CA GLY A 32 -0.06 1.02 11.16
C GLY A 32 0.14 1.57 9.75
N GLU A 33 0.05 0.74 8.72
CA GLU A 33 0.04 1.16 7.33
C GLU A 33 -1.39 1.41 6.84
N PHE A 34 -1.55 2.27 5.84
CA PHE A 34 -2.85 2.49 5.21
C PHE A 34 -3.22 1.28 4.34
N GLU A 35 -4.26 0.56 4.73
CA GLU A 35 -4.81 -0.55 3.95
C GLU A 35 -6.04 -0.08 3.17
N GLY A 36 -5.91 -0.01 1.85
CA GLY A 36 -7.02 0.25 0.94
C GLY A 36 -7.48 -1.02 0.23
N HIS A 37 -8.79 -1.18 0.02
CA HIS A 37 -9.34 -2.29 -0.78
C HIS A 37 -9.76 -1.88 -2.17
N ASP A 38 -9.86 -0.59 -2.46
CA ASP A 38 -10.33 -0.13 -3.77
C ASP A 38 -9.78 1.26 -4.06
N ILE A 39 -8.98 1.39 -5.11
CA ILE A 39 -8.38 2.68 -5.49
C ILE A 39 -9.42 3.71 -5.95
N THR A 40 -10.59 3.27 -6.43
CA THR A 40 -11.68 4.16 -6.84
C THR A 40 -12.48 4.70 -5.66
N LYS A 41 -12.45 4.00 -4.52
CA LYS A 41 -13.05 4.45 -3.26
C LYS A 41 -12.10 5.26 -2.40
N ILE A 42 -10.82 5.31 -2.74
CA ILE A 42 -9.86 6.16 -2.05
C ILE A 42 -10.13 7.61 -2.43
N SER A 43 -10.53 8.38 -1.43
CA SER A 43 -10.72 9.82 -1.57
C SER A 43 -9.38 10.54 -1.47
N GLU A 44 -9.28 11.70 -2.11
CA GLU A 44 -8.11 12.58 -2.06
C GLU A 44 -7.66 12.90 -0.63
N ASP A 45 -8.59 12.99 0.32
CA ASP A 45 -8.31 13.25 1.73
C ASP A 45 -7.52 12.12 2.40
N ALA A 46 -7.83 10.87 2.06
CA ALA A 46 -7.09 9.70 2.55
C ALA A 46 -5.65 9.70 2.03
N VAL A 47 -5.44 10.08 0.76
CA VAL A 47 -4.10 10.22 0.17
C VAL A 47 -3.36 11.40 0.79
N ARG A 48 -4.05 12.51 1.08
CA ARG A 48 -3.44 13.66 1.77
C ARG A 48 -3.06 13.33 3.21
N SER A 49 -3.82 12.48 3.90
CA SER A 49 -3.49 12.02 5.26
C SER A 49 -2.23 11.14 5.31
N LEU A 50 -1.81 10.54 4.20
CA LEU A 50 -0.52 9.82 4.11
C LEU A 50 0.68 10.78 4.13
N GLY A 51 0.46 12.07 3.84
CA GLY A 51 1.51 13.08 3.80
C GLY A 51 2.29 13.09 2.49
N SER A 52 3.60 13.32 2.57
CA SER A 52 4.48 13.33 1.40
C SER A 52 4.93 11.91 1.06
N VAL A 53 4.52 11.43 -0.12
CA VAL A 53 4.93 10.13 -0.65
C VAL A 53 5.88 10.37 -1.82
N ASP A 54 7.12 9.87 -1.73
CA ASP A 54 8.12 10.07 -2.78
C ASP A 54 7.85 9.21 -4.03
N VAL A 55 7.24 8.03 -3.85
CA VAL A 55 7.04 7.07 -4.93
C VAL A 55 5.67 6.42 -4.81
N ILE A 56 4.89 6.51 -5.89
CA ILE A 56 3.64 5.76 -6.06
C ILE A 56 3.88 4.72 -7.15
N LEU A 57 3.78 3.44 -6.78
CA LEU A 57 3.90 2.32 -7.70
C LEU A 57 2.52 1.70 -7.91
N ARG A 58 2.18 1.48 -9.17
CA ARG A 58 1.03 0.68 -9.57
C ARG A 58 1.53 -0.62 -10.16
N PHE A 59 1.21 -1.74 -9.53
CA PHE A 59 1.35 -3.05 -10.16
C PHE A 59 0.01 -3.45 -10.77
N SER A 60 0.03 -3.80 -12.05
CA SER A 60 -1.08 -4.43 -12.74
C SER A 60 -0.63 -5.87 -12.99
N CYS A 61 -1.20 -6.82 -12.26
CA CYS A 61 -1.04 -8.23 -12.59
C CYS A 61 -1.98 -8.61 -13.74
#